data_AF-A0AAD6X0Q5-F1
#
_entry.id   AF-A0AAD6X0Q5-F1
#
_cell.length_a   1.000
_cell.length_b   1.000
_cell.length_c   1.000
_cell.angle_alpha   90.00
_cell.angle_beta   90.00
_cell.angle_gamma   90.00
#
_symmetry.space_group_name_H-M   'P 1'
#
loop_
_entity.id
_entity.type
_entity.pdbx_description
1 polymer ?
#
loop_
_entity_poly.entity_id
_entity_poly.type
_entity_poly.pdbx_seq_one_letter_code
_entity_poly.pdbx_strand_id
1 'polypeptide(L)'
;MSFSMVSFGDIVTAAEMALRIVQVLYESSGASEDYQNAMAELLSLHHELILINDAVQLDATSGLGEIVRQSVALEVARCYADMQQFLDKTKGVGAKGIVGVLSKVWWAASEAKELRVLRAAVARHRAALGILIGSSNLIISTTTRNEVLACRDTIQELTITLKPVPHHVVEDMVFIVDPLGDVVRISLTYSLKYSDLHRIIQAYYPRDRAGSRHISEGSYHLLYSANGFLSWPSQVDADLRPGTTLEMSMLLRERANFLEQRRTCPRCKQNKSDVAAQVGWRKWSSPTIVSLKAAQGQDISHS
;
A
#
# COMPACT_ATOMS: atom_id res chain seq x y z
N MET A 1 -23.49 32.49 -19.68
CA MET A 1 -24.00 31.33 -18.90
C MET A 1 -22.88 30.87 -18.00
N SER A 2 -22.98 31.16 -16.70
CA SER A 2 -22.01 30.73 -15.70
C SER A 2 -22.28 29.27 -15.35
N PHE A 3 -21.38 28.37 -15.74
CA PHE A 3 -21.41 26.98 -15.30
C PHE A 3 -21.04 26.95 -13.82
N SER A 4 -22.03 26.74 -12.96
CA SER A 4 -21.81 26.36 -11.57
C SER A 4 -21.06 25.02 -11.60
N MET A 5 -19.78 25.01 -11.21
CA MET A 5 -19.10 23.75 -10.88
C MET A 5 -19.99 23.05 -9.85
N VAL A 6 -20.46 21.86 -10.19
CA VAL A 6 -21.11 20.98 -9.20
C VAL A 6 -20.06 20.72 -8.14
N SER A 7 -20.37 21.15 -6.93
CA SER A 7 -19.48 21.06 -5.79
C SER A 7 -19.50 19.63 -5.30
N PHE A 8 -18.39 19.13 -4.74
CA PHE A 8 -18.37 17.85 -4.02
C PHE A 8 -19.50 17.72 -2.98
N GLY A 9 -19.96 18.87 -2.45
CA GLY A 9 -21.13 18.95 -1.58
C GLY A 9 -22.43 18.42 -2.22
N ASP A 10 -22.60 18.49 -3.54
CA ASP A 10 -23.85 18.14 -4.21
C ASP A 10 -24.10 16.62 -4.23
N ILE A 11 -23.05 15.81 -4.36
CA ILE A 11 -23.16 14.33 -4.32
C ILE A 11 -23.53 13.87 -2.91
N VAL A 12 -22.84 14.39 -1.90
CA VAL A 12 -23.14 14.09 -0.50
C VAL A 12 -24.54 14.56 -0.12
N THR A 13 -24.93 15.76 -0.56
CA THR A 13 -26.28 16.30 -0.33
C THR A 13 -27.36 15.42 -0.97
N ALA A 14 -27.14 14.88 -2.16
CA ALA A 14 -28.04 13.91 -2.77
C ALA A 14 -28.11 12.58 -2.00
N ALA A 15 -26.98 12.09 -1.50
CA ALA A 15 -26.93 10.88 -0.68
C ALA A 15 -27.69 11.06 0.64
N GLU A 16 -27.53 12.21 1.31
CA GLU A 16 -28.27 12.56 2.53
C GLU A 16 -29.76 12.72 2.27
N MET A 17 -30.14 13.27 1.11
CA MET A 17 -31.53 13.39 0.70
C MET A 17 -32.21 12.02 0.60
N ALA A 18 -31.54 11.03 0.01
CA ALA A 18 -32.05 9.66 -0.08
C ALA A 18 -32.31 9.08 1.32
N LEU A 19 -31.37 9.25 2.27
CA LEU A 19 -31.54 8.81 3.66
C LEU A 19 -32.71 9.52 4.36
N ARG A 20 -32.88 10.81 4.12
CA ARG A 20 -33.99 11.58 4.69
C ARG A 20 -35.34 11.03 4.22
N ILE A 21 -35.46 10.68 2.94
CA ILE A 21 -36.69 10.04 2.42
C ILE A 21 -36.91 8.69 3.10
N VAL A 22 -35.87 7.86 3.27
CA VAL A 22 -35.95 6.59 3.99
C VAL A 22 -36.47 6.77 5.42
N GLN A 23 -35.98 7.78 6.15
CA GLN A 23 -36.44 8.09 7.51
C GLN A 23 -37.93 8.46 7.52
N VAL A 24 -38.36 9.32 6.59
CA VAL A 24 -39.78 9.72 6.48
C VAL A 24 -40.66 8.51 6.16
N LEU A 25 -40.22 7.61 5.26
CA LEU A 25 -40.96 6.39 4.93
C LEU A 25 -41.04 5.43 6.13
N TYR A 26 -39.95 5.30 6.89
CA TYR A 26 -39.90 4.46 8.09
C TYR A 26 -40.86 4.93 9.20
N GLU A 27 -40.91 6.24 9.45
CA GLU A 27 -41.76 6.85 10.48
C GLU A 27 -43.26 6.82 10.14
N SER A 28 -43.61 6.66 8.86
CA SER A 28 -44.97 6.77 8.34
C SER A 28 -45.76 5.44 8.35
N SER A 29 -45.21 4.41 9.00
CA SER A 29 -45.63 3.01 9.03
C SER A 29 -47.06 2.66 8.59
N GLY A 30 -47.13 2.01 7.42
CA GLY A 30 -47.95 0.84 7.12
C GLY A 30 -47.07 -0.13 6.32
N ALA A 31 -46.94 -1.40 6.77
CA ALA A 31 -45.98 -2.40 6.29
C ALA A 31 -46.24 -2.93 4.85
N SER A 32 -46.52 -2.03 3.91
CA SER A 32 -46.69 -2.40 2.52
C SER A 32 -45.33 -2.73 1.90
N GLU A 33 -45.30 -3.81 1.13
CA GLU A 33 -44.13 -4.26 0.37
C GLU A 33 -43.54 -3.14 -0.51
N ASP A 34 -44.39 -2.27 -1.05
CA ASP A 34 -43.97 -1.13 -1.88
C ASP A 34 -43.09 -0.13 -1.09
N TYR A 35 -43.39 0.11 0.19
CA TYR A 35 -42.57 0.99 1.05
C TYR A 35 -41.20 0.38 1.34
N GLN A 36 -41.17 -0.91 1.70
CA GLN A 36 -39.93 -1.61 1.99
C GLN A 36 -39.01 -1.65 0.77
N ASN A 37 -39.59 -1.93 -0.41
CA ASN A 37 -38.85 -1.91 -1.66
C ASN A 37 -38.28 -0.52 -2.00
N ALA A 38 -39.08 0.55 -1.81
CA ALA A 38 -38.61 1.91 -2.05
C ALA A 38 -37.49 2.32 -1.08
N MET A 39 -37.61 1.95 0.20
CA MET A 39 -36.54 2.18 1.18
C MET A 39 -35.25 1.45 0.80
N ALA A 40 -35.35 0.18 0.40
CA ALA A 40 -34.19 -0.60 -0.04
C ALA A 40 -33.50 0.04 -1.26
N GLU A 41 -34.26 0.52 -2.24
CA GLU A 41 -33.71 1.18 -3.41
C GLU A 41 -33.05 2.53 -3.09
N LEU A 42 -33.65 3.34 -2.22
CA LEU A 42 -33.07 4.61 -1.76
C LEU A 42 -31.80 4.41 -0.94
N LEU A 43 -31.77 3.41 -0.05
CA LEU A 43 -30.55 3.05 0.68
C LEU A 43 -29.45 2.62 -0.30
N SER A 44 -29.81 1.84 -1.31
CA SER A 44 -28.84 1.38 -2.29
C SER A 44 -28.36 2.52 -3.20
N LEU A 45 -29.20 3.50 -3.55
CA LEU A 45 -28.79 4.77 -4.17
C LEU A 45 -27.82 5.55 -3.28
N HIS A 46 -28.11 5.68 -1.98
CA HIS A 46 -27.23 6.37 -1.03
C HIS A 46 -25.82 5.77 -1.04
N HIS A 47 -25.70 4.45 -0.89
CA HIS A 47 -24.41 3.76 -0.92
C HIS A 47 -23.69 3.96 -2.25
N GLU A 48 -24.43 3.89 -3.36
CA GLU A 48 -23.86 4.12 -4.68
C GLU A 48 -23.28 5.53 -4.78
N LEU A 49 -24.03 6.58 -4.41
CA LEU A 49 -23.56 7.98 -4.41
C LEU A 49 -22.31 8.21 -3.55
N ILE A 50 -22.18 7.53 -2.40
CA ILE A 50 -20.96 7.60 -1.58
C ILE A 50 -19.78 6.97 -2.33
N LEU A 51 -19.95 5.80 -2.95
CA LEU A 51 -18.91 5.18 -3.78
C LEU A 51 -18.52 6.07 -4.98
N ILE A 52 -19.49 6.74 -5.61
CA ILE A 52 -19.23 7.70 -6.69
C ILE A 52 -18.37 8.85 -6.16
N ASN A 53 -18.75 9.42 -5.01
CA ASN A 53 -18.00 10.50 -4.38
C ASN A 53 -16.54 10.06 -4.13
N ASP A 54 -16.33 8.90 -3.53
CA ASP A 54 -14.99 8.38 -3.25
C ASP A 54 -14.18 8.16 -4.53
N ALA A 55 -14.80 7.61 -5.58
CA ALA A 55 -14.18 7.43 -6.88
C ALA A 55 -13.77 8.78 -7.52
N VAL A 56 -14.65 9.80 -7.45
CA VAL A 56 -14.36 11.14 -7.97
C VAL A 56 -13.25 11.83 -7.15
N GLN A 57 -13.16 11.57 -5.85
CA GLN A 57 -12.11 12.14 -4.97
C GLN A 57 -10.73 11.51 -5.19
N LEU A 58 -10.69 10.18 -5.34
CA LEU A 58 -9.46 9.44 -5.62
C LEU A 58 -8.87 9.83 -6.99
N ASP A 59 -9.70 10.38 -7.88
CA ASP A 59 -9.36 10.64 -9.27
C ASP A 59 -8.63 11.97 -9.55
N ALA A 60 -8.11 12.65 -8.53
CA ALA A 60 -7.21 13.79 -8.73
C ALA A 60 -5.95 13.45 -9.58
N THR A 61 -5.67 12.15 -9.79
CA THR A 61 -4.53 11.64 -10.56
C THR A 61 -4.87 10.65 -11.69
N SER A 62 -6.09 10.09 -11.78
CA SER A 62 -6.35 8.86 -12.58
C SER A 62 -7.21 8.99 -13.84
N GLY A 63 -7.68 10.18 -14.19
CA GLY A 63 -8.22 10.45 -15.51
C GLY A 63 -9.67 10.03 -15.76
N LEU A 64 -10.60 10.12 -14.79
CA LEU A 64 -11.98 10.43 -15.18
C LEU A 64 -11.94 11.77 -15.92
N GLY A 65 -12.09 11.67 -17.24
CA GLY A 65 -12.16 12.83 -18.11
C GLY A 65 -13.21 13.82 -17.57
N GLU A 66 -12.91 15.11 -17.68
CA GLU A 66 -13.81 16.21 -17.29
C GLU A 66 -15.26 15.98 -17.75
N ILE A 67 -15.44 15.38 -18.93
CA ILE A 67 -16.73 15.01 -19.52
C ILE A 67 -17.53 14.05 -18.62
N VAL A 68 -16.88 13.03 -18.05
CA VAL A 68 -17.58 12.08 -17.17
C VAL A 68 -17.93 12.76 -15.87
N ARG A 69 -17.02 13.54 -15.28
CA ARG A 69 -17.31 14.30 -14.05
C ARG A 69 -18.52 15.21 -14.24
N GLN A 70 -18.59 15.92 -15.36
CA GLN A 70 -19.75 16.76 -15.70
C GLN A 70 -21.03 15.95 -15.91
N SER A 71 -20.93 14.76 -16.52
CA SER A 71 -22.08 13.88 -16.74
C SER A 71 -22.61 13.29 -15.43
N VAL A 72 -21.72 12.84 -14.53
CA VAL A 72 -22.07 12.37 -13.18
C VAL A 72 -22.71 13.50 -12.39
N ALA A 73 -22.08 14.68 -12.39
CA ALA A 73 -22.59 15.88 -11.75
C ALA A 73 -24.01 16.25 -12.20
N LEU A 74 -24.26 16.24 -13.51
CA LEU A 74 -25.58 16.50 -14.08
C LEU A 74 -26.61 15.45 -13.64
N GLU A 75 -26.23 14.18 -13.65
CA GLU A 75 -27.14 13.09 -13.28
C GLU A 75 -27.45 13.09 -11.78
N VAL A 76 -26.47 13.40 -10.92
CA VAL A 76 -26.67 13.63 -9.49
C VAL A 76 -27.62 14.80 -9.25
N ALA A 77 -27.45 15.92 -9.94
CA ALA A 77 -28.33 17.09 -9.81
C ALA A 77 -29.79 16.76 -10.19
N ARG A 78 -29.99 15.97 -11.26
CA ARG A 78 -31.33 15.49 -11.65
C ARG A 78 -31.91 14.53 -10.60
N CYS A 79 -31.08 13.61 -10.09
CA CYS A 79 -31.50 12.69 -9.04
C CYS A 79 -31.94 13.42 -7.78
N TYR A 80 -31.19 14.45 -7.38
CA TYR A 80 -31.56 15.33 -6.28
C TYR A 80 -32.89 16.05 -6.56
N ALA A 81 -33.08 16.60 -7.76
CA ALA A 81 -34.31 17.31 -8.12
C ALA A 81 -35.55 16.40 -8.05
N ASP A 82 -35.47 15.16 -8.54
CA ASP A 82 -36.58 14.19 -8.49
C ASP A 82 -36.91 13.81 -7.03
N MET A 83 -35.89 13.57 -6.20
CA MET A 83 -36.06 13.29 -4.75
C MET A 83 -36.64 14.49 -3.99
N GLN A 84 -36.17 15.70 -4.31
CA GLN A 84 -36.65 16.94 -3.71
C GLN A 84 -38.10 17.23 -4.11
N GLN A 85 -38.46 17.03 -5.39
CA GLN A 85 -39.83 17.17 -5.87
C GLN A 85 -40.78 16.22 -5.14
N PHE A 86 -40.36 14.98 -4.92
CA PHE A 86 -41.12 14.02 -4.11
C PHE A 86 -41.34 14.53 -2.68
N LEU A 87 -40.28 15.00 -2.02
CA LEU A 87 -40.40 15.55 -0.67
C LEU A 87 -41.27 16.80 -0.60
N ASP A 88 -41.18 17.70 -1.57
CA ASP A 88 -41.98 18.93 -1.54
C ASP A 88 -43.47 18.65 -1.78
N LYS A 89 -43.80 17.63 -2.59
CA LYS A 89 -45.17 17.09 -2.67
C LYS A 89 -45.65 16.56 -1.32
N THR A 90 -44.77 15.93 -0.52
CA THR A 90 -45.12 15.46 0.82
C THR A 90 -45.34 16.60 1.82
N LYS A 91 -44.61 17.72 1.67
CA LYS A 91 -44.72 18.91 2.54
C LYS A 91 -45.92 19.80 2.19
N GLY A 92 -46.33 19.84 0.93
CA GLY A 92 -47.45 20.66 0.44
C GLY A 92 -48.81 20.35 1.09
N VAL A 93 -48.90 19.25 1.85
CA VAL A 93 -50.11 18.82 2.54
C VAL A 93 -50.14 19.24 4.03
N GLY A 94 -49.10 19.94 4.52
CA GLY A 94 -49.04 20.45 5.88
C GLY A 94 -48.31 21.79 5.98
N ALA A 95 -49.01 22.88 5.72
CA ALA A 95 -48.49 24.21 5.99
C ALA A 95 -48.27 24.39 7.51
N LYS A 96 -47.02 24.64 7.89
CA LYS A 96 -46.53 25.15 9.19
C LYS A 96 -46.95 24.34 10.43
N GLY A 97 -46.08 23.42 10.86
CA GLY A 97 -45.97 23.03 12.27
C GLY A 97 -46.57 21.69 12.70
N ILE A 98 -47.16 20.92 11.78
CA ILE A 98 -47.75 19.60 12.09
C ILE A 98 -47.25 18.56 11.06
N VAL A 99 -45.94 18.28 11.08
CA VAL A 99 -45.31 17.30 10.17
C VAL A 99 -45.71 15.85 10.51
N GLY A 100 -46.14 15.58 11.74
CA GLY A 100 -46.38 14.21 12.22
C GLY A 100 -47.77 13.61 11.96
N VAL A 101 -48.80 14.45 11.76
CA VAL A 101 -50.20 13.96 11.75
C VAL A 101 -50.81 13.94 10.35
N LEU A 102 -50.50 14.93 9.51
CA LEU A 102 -51.01 14.99 8.13
C LEU A 102 -50.15 14.22 7.12
N SER A 103 -48.89 13.91 7.47
CA SER A 103 -48.08 12.97 6.70
C SER A 103 -48.73 11.60 6.67
N LYS A 104 -49.26 11.08 7.78
CA LYS A 104 -49.95 9.77 7.83
C LYS A 104 -51.18 9.71 6.92
N VAL A 105 -51.96 10.78 6.85
CA VAL A 105 -53.12 10.88 5.96
C VAL A 105 -52.66 11.00 4.51
N TRP A 106 -51.61 11.77 4.26
CA TRP A 106 -50.99 11.80 2.94
C TRP A 106 -50.45 10.42 2.56
N TRP A 107 -49.78 9.66 3.42
CA TRP A 107 -49.28 8.31 3.08
C TRP A 107 -50.39 7.26 2.92
N ALA A 108 -51.52 7.45 3.60
CA ALA A 108 -52.71 6.63 3.41
C ALA A 108 -53.47 6.96 2.10
N ALA A 109 -53.40 8.21 1.64
CA ALA A 109 -54.09 8.71 0.44
C ALA A 109 -53.18 8.85 -0.80
N SER A 110 -51.88 8.99 -0.60
CA SER A 110 -50.82 9.11 -1.59
C SER A 110 -50.63 7.72 -2.14
N GLU A 111 -51.18 7.55 -3.33
CA GLU A 111 -51.19 6.31 -4.06
C GLU A 111 -49.78 5.73 -4.13
N ALA A 112 -49.69 4.41 -4.01
CA ALA A 112 -48.52 3.61 -4.40
C ALA A 112 -47.91 4.06 -5.75
N LYS A 113 -48.70 4.74 -6.59
CA LYS A 113 -48.28 5.44 -7.80
C LYS A 113 -47.13 6.44 -7.60
N GLU A 114 -47.21 7.40 -6.67
CA GLU A 114 -46.14 8.41 -6.51
C GLU A 114 -44.85 7.76 -6.00
N LEU A 115 -44.98 6.77 -5.10
CA LEU A 115 -43.85 5.97 -4.64
C LEU A 115 -43.23 5.16 -5.78
N ARG A 116 -44.05 4.57 -6.66
CA ARG A 116 -43.57 3.87 -7.88
C ARG A 116 -42.88 4.82 -8.85
N VAL A 117 -43.37 6.06 -8.99
CA VAL A 117 -42.72 7.09 -9.82
C VAL A 117 -41.35 7.45 -9.26
N LEU A 118 -41.24 7.70 -7.95
CA LEU A 118 -39.94 7.95 -7.30
C LEU A 118 -39.00 6.75 -7.51
N ARG A 119 -39.49 5.54 -7.26
CA ARG A 119 -38.73 4.30 -7.39
C ARG A 119 -38.19 4.12 -8.80
N ALA A 120 -39.04 4.32 -9.82
CA ALA A 120 -38.62 4.28 -11.22
C ALA A 120 -37.58 5.36 -11.56
N ALA A 121 -37.73 6.58 -11.02
CA ALA A 121 -36.75 7.65 -11.19
C ALA A 121 -35.41 7.31 -10.54
N VAL A 122 -35.40 6.81 -9.30
CA VAL A 122 -34.21 6.36 -8.57
C VAL A 122 -33.51 5.24 -9.34
N ALA A 123 -34.24 4.20 -9.76
CA ALA A 123 -33.68 3.10 -10.54
C ALA A 123 -33.03 3.58 -11.85
N ARG A 124 -33.66 4.54 -12.54
CA ARG A 124 -33.11 5.17 -13.75
C ARG A 124 -31.80 5.92 -13.46
N HIS A 125 -31.77 6.74 -12.42
CA HIS A 125 -30.57 7.48 -12.03
C HIS A 125 -29.42 6.55 -11.67
N ARG A 126 -29.69 5.49 -10.91
CA ARG A 126 -28.69 4.48 -10.57
C ARG A 126 -28.12 3.79 -11.80
N ALA A 127 -28.99 3.35 -12.72
CA ALA A 127 -28.53 2.75 -13.96
C ALA A 127 -27.65 3.70 -14.79
N ALA A 128 -28.03 4.98 -14.88
CA ALA A 128 -27.25 5.99 -15.58
C ALA A 128 -25.87 6.23 -14.92
N LEU A 129 -25.85 6.40 -13.61
CA LEU A 129 -24.62 6.58 -12.83
C LEU A 129 -23.69 5.37 -12.93
N GLY A 130 -24.23 4.15 -12.84
CA GLY A 130 -23.49 2.91 -13.01
C GLY A 130 -22.84 2.79 -14.40
N ILE A 131 -23.52 3.20 -15.47
CA ILE A 131 -22.96 3.22 -16.83
C ILE A 131 -21.83 4.26 -16.95
N LEU A 132 -22.03 5.47 -16.41
CA LEU A 132 -21.02 6.55 -16.45
C LEU A 132 -19.73 6.14 -15.75
N ILE A 133 -19.83 5.52 -14.58
CA ILE A 133 -18.66 5.05 -13.83
C ILE A 133 -18.06 3.80 -14.47
N GLY A 134 -18.89 2.84 -14.88
CA GLY A 134 -18.44 1.60 -15.52
C GLY A 134 -17.65 1.86 -16.80
N SER A 135 -18.11 2.79 -17.64
CA SER A 135 -17.41 3.19 -18.87
C SER A 135 -16.07 3.88 -18.57
N SER A 136 -15.99 4.66 -17.49
CA SER A 136 -14.73 5.30 -17.06
C SER A 136 -13.72 4.28 -16.56
N ASN A 137 -14.16 3.33 -15.72
CA ASN A 137 -13.30 2.26 -15.23
C ASN A 137 -12.77 1.38 -16.38
N LEU A 138 -13.57 1.17 -17.43
CA LEU A 138 -13.11 0.47 -18.63
C LEU A 138 -12.00 1.25 -19.34
N ILE A 139 -12.16 2.57 -19.53
CA ILE A 139 -11.15 3.42 -20.16
C ILE A 139 -9.85 3.41 -19.34
N ILE A 140 -9.94 3.67 -18.03
CA ILE A 140 -8.78 3.65 -17.13
C ILE A 140 -8.09 2.30 -17.18
N SER A 141 -8.84 1.19 -17.08
CA SER A 141 -8.28 -0.16 -17.13
C SER A 141 -7.55 -0.44 -18.45
N THR A 142 -8.08 0.01 -19.58
CA THR A 142 -7.40 -0.15 -20.88
C THR A 142 -6.12 0.68 -20.97
N THR A 143 -6.12 1.91 -20.47
CA THR A 143 -4.94 2.78 -20.46
C THR A 143 -3.85 2.22 -19.56
N THR A 144 -4.18 1.86 -18.31
CA THR A 144 -3.22 1.23 -17.39
C THR A 144 -2.69 -0.08 -17.94
N ARG A 145 -3.53 -0.89 -18.58
CA ARG A 145 -3.09 -2.13 -19.24
C ARG A 145 -2.07 -1.83 -20.33
N ASN A 146 -2.31 -0.80 -21.15
CA ASN A 146 -1.40 -0.41 -22.23
C ASN A 146 -0.06 0.10 -21.68
N GLU A 147 -0.07 0.87 -20.60
CA GLU A 147 1.16 1.34 -19.93
C GLU A 147 1.97 0.19 -19.33
N VAL A 148 1.30 -0.77 -18.68
CA VAL A 148 1.96 -1.97 -18.15
C VAL A 148 2.56 -2.81 -19.28
N LEU A 149 1.88 -2.94 -20.41
CA LEU A 149 2.41 -3.64 -21.58
C LEU A 149 3.63 -2.89 -22.15
N ALA A 150 3.57 -1.57 -22.31
CA ALA A 150 4.71 -0.77 -22.78
C ALA A 150 5.92 -0.88 -21.82
N CYS A 151 5.68 -0.89 -20.51
CA CYS A 151 6.73 -1.08 -19.51
C CYS A 151 7.34 -2.49 -19.61
N ARG A 152 6.50 -3.52 -19.78
CA ARG A 152 6.95 -4.90 -19.98
C ARG A 152 7.83 -5.03 -21.21
N ASP A 153 7.43 -4.43 -22.33
CA ASP A 153 8.18 -4.46 -23.58
C ASP A 153 9.53 -3.76 -23.41
N THR A 154 9.56 -2.61 -22.73
CA THR A 154 10.80 -1.91 -22.39
C THR A 154 11.73 -2.77 -21.52
N ILE A 155 11.20 -3.46 -20.51
CA ILE A 155 11.98 -4.35 -19.65
C ILE A 155 12.55 -5.53 -20.46
N GLN A 156 11.76 -6.10 -21.37
CA GLN A 156 12.24 -7.17 -22.24
C GLN A 156 13.34 -6.70 -23.18
N GLU A 157 13.19 -5.53 -23.81
CA GLU A 157 14.21 -4.93 -24.65
C GLU A 157 15.51 -4.67 -23.87
N LEU A 158 15.41 -4.13 -22.66
CA LEU A 158 16.56 -3.96 -21.77
C LEU A 158 17.20 -5.31 -21.40
N THR A 159 16.39 -6.34 -21.14
CA THR A 159 16.88 -7.69 -20.81
C THR A 159 17.63 -8.33 -21.99
N ILE A 160 17.20 -8.06 -23.23
CA ILE A 160 17.87 -8.56 -24.44
C ILE A 160 19.14 -7.76 -24.75
N THR A 161 19.09 -6.43 -24.57
CA THR A 161 20.20 -5.52 -24.89
C THR A 161 21.33 -5.60 -23.86
N LEU A 162 20.98 -5.81 -22.59
CA LEU A 162 21.93 -6.21 -21.56
C LEU A 162 22.32 -7.66 -21.84
N LYS A 163 23.39 -7.85 -22.63
CA LYS A 163 24.00 -9.19 -22.85
C LYS A 163 24.05 -9.94 -21.52
N PRO A 164 23.80 -11.27 -21.51
CA PRO A 164 24.01 -12.07 -20.30
C PRO A 164 25.40 -11.75 -19.78
N VAL A 165 25.46 -11.27 -18.53
CA VAL A 165 26.71 -10.91 -17.86
C VAL A 165 27.67 -12.06 -18.12
N PRO A 166 28.79 -11.84 -18.83
CA PRO A 166 29.72 -12.92 -19.15
C PRO A 166 30.05 -13.68 -17.87
N HIS A 167 30.04 -15.01 -17.90
CA HIS A 167 30.34 -15.83 -16.72
C HIS A 167 31.73 -15.56 -16.11
N HIS A 168 32.56 -14.76 -16.78
CA HIS A 168 33.85 -14.24 -16.32
C HIS A 168 33.73 -13.08 -15.30
N VAL A 169 32.56 -12.44 -15.14
CA VAL A 169 32.39 -11.31 -14.21
C VAL A 169 32.26 -11.76 -12.74
N VAL A 170 32.18 -13.06 -12.46
CA VAL A 170 32.27 -13.57 -11.08
C VAL A 170 33.67 -13.34 -10.49
N GLU A 171 34.69 -13.21 -11.34
CA GLU A 171 36.08 -13.02 -10.91
C GLU A 171 36.36 -11.63 -10.33
N ASP A 172 35.47 -10.64 -10.52
CA ASP A 172 35.62 -9.25 -10.04
C ASP A 172 34.63 -8.88 -8.92
N MET A 173 34.16 -9.84 -8.12
CA MET A 173 33.17 -9.59 -7.07
C MET A 173 33.76 -9.53 -5.66
N VAL A 174 33.23 -8.64 -4.84
CA VAL A 174 33.36 -8.65 -3.38
C VAL A 174 32.06 -9.15 -2.77
N PHE A 175 32.17 -9.97 -1.74
CA PHE A 175 31.05 -10.53 -1.00
C PHE A 175 30.90 -9.78 0.32
N ILE A 176 29.69 -9.31 0.62
CA ILE A 176 29.36 -8.77 1.94
C ILE A 176 28.36 -9.70 2.61
N VAL A 177 28.75 -10.30 3.73
CA VAL A 177 27.87 -11.09 4.57
C VAL A 177 27.18 -10.16 5.55
N ASP A 178 25.87 -10.03 5.47
CA ASP A 178 25.12 -9.19 6.39
C ASP A 178 25.03 -9.81 7.81
N PRO A 179 24.53 -9.07 8.82
CA PRO A 179 24.46 -9.55 10.20
C PRO A 179 23.56 -10.77 10.41
N LEU A 180 22.66 -11.05 9.46
CA LEU A 180 21.78 -12.21 9.49
C LEU A 180 22.37 -13.39 8.72
N GLY A 181 23.42 -13.16 7.94
CA GLY A 181 24.17 -14.17 7.20
C GLY A 181 23.90 -14.19 5.69
N ASP A 182 23.11 -13.27 5.16
CA ASP A 182 22.85 -13.20 3.72
C ASP A 182 24.04 -12.58 2.99
N VAL A 183 24.32 -13.05 1.77
CA VAL A 183 25.48 -12.64 0.99
C VAL A 183 25.06 -11.67 -0.12
N VAL A 184 25.54 -10.43 -0.03
CA VAL A 184 25.45 -9.41 -1.06
C VAL A 184 26.68 -9.49 -1.96
N ARG A 185 26.48 -9.50 -3.28
CA ARG A 185 27.56 -9.53 -4.26
C ARG A 185 27.71 -8.16 -4.88
N ILE A 186 28.90 -7.59 -4.83
CA ILE A 186 29.19 -6.25 -5.34
C ILE A 186 30.30 -6.36 -6.37
N SER A 187 30.07 -5.83 -7.57
CA SER A 187 31.10 -5.80 -8.62
C SER A 187 32.13 -4.72 -8.35
N LEU A 188 33.41 -5.06 -8.40
CA LEU A 188 34.55 -4.14 -8.34
C LEU A 188 34.80 -3.38 -9.65
N THR A 189 33.99 -3.61 -10.68
CA THR A 189 34.10 -2.88 -11.97
C THR A 189 34.07 -1.36 -11.78
N TYR A 190 33.46 -0.88 -10.71
CA TYR A 190 33.53 0.51 -10.29
C TYR A 190 34.57 0.61 -9.17
N SER A 191 35.49 1.59 -9.26
CA SER A 191 36.41 1.89 -8.15
C SER A 191 35.57 2.29 -6.93
N LEU A 192 35.36 1.34 -6.02
CA LEU A 192 34.48 1.49 -4.87
C LEU A 192 35.25 2.14 -3.73
N LYS A 193 34.78 3.32 -3.30
CA LYS A 193 35.15 3.88 -2.00
C LYS A 193 34.24 3.31 -0.92
N TYR A 194 34.68 3.37 0.33
CA TYR A 194 33.88 2.95 1.48
C TYR A 194 32.51 3.65 1.53
N SER A 195 32.44 4.93 1.14
CA SER A 195 31.19 5.67 1.04
C SER A 195 30.21 5.07 0.03
N ASP A 196 30.71 4.49 -1.06
CA ASP A 196 29.89 3.87 -2.09
C ASP A 196 29.40 2.51 -1.62
N LEU A 197 30.26 1.74 -0.93
CA LEU A 197 29.86 0.52 -0.25
C LEU A 197 28.74 0.76 0.76
N HIS A 198 28.83 1.81 1.57
CA HIS A 198 27.77 2.16 2.51
C HIS A 198 26.43 2.43 1.83
N ARG A 199 26.44 3.20 0.73
CA ARG A 199 25.23 3.49 -0.06
C ARG A 199 24.64 2.22 -0.67
N ILE A 200 25.48 1.32 -1.18
CA ILE A 200 25.05 0.04 -1.74
C ILE A 200 24.42 -0.83 -0.66
N ILE A 201 25.04 -0.92 0.52
CA ILE A 201 24.49 -1.67 1.66
C ILE A 201 23.14 -1.08 2.08
N GLN A 202 23.02 0.25 2.17
CA GLN A 202 21.74 0.91 2.48
C GLN A 202 20.66 0.64 1.44
N ALA A 203 21.00 0.63 0.15
CA ALA A 203 20.06 0.35 -0.92
C ALA A 203 19.59 -1.12 -0.92
N TYR A 204 20.49 -2.05 -0.59
CA TYR A 204 20.19 -3.48 -0.57
C TYR A 204 19.42 -3.92 0.68
N TYR A 205 19.62 -3.25 1.82
CA TYR A 205 19.05 -3.68 3.08
C TYR A 205 17.63 -3.12 3.31
N PRO A 206 16.58 -3.98 3.40
CA PRO A 206 15.21 -3.52 3.56
C PRO A 206 14.99 -2.71 4.86
N ARG A 207 14.15 -1.68 4.80
CA ARG A 207 13.89 -0.77 5.94
C ARG A 207 13.23 -1.46 7.14
N ASP A 208 12.47 -2.51 6.89
CA ASP A 208 11.73 -3.31 7.86
C ASP A 208 12.52 -4.50 8.42
N ARG A 209 13.77 -4.69 8.00
CA ARG A 209 14.61 -5.80 8.42
C ARG A 209 15.37 -5.53 9.72
N ALA A 210 15.53 -6.54 10.56
CA ALA A 210 16.18 -6.42 11.87
C ALA A 210 17.63 -5.92 11.76
N GLY A 211 17.89 -4.70 12.23
CA GLY A 211 19.20 -4.04 12.09
C GLY A 211 19.21 -2.91 11.06
N SER A 212 18.11 -2.68 10.33
CA SER A 212 17.99 -1.61 9.32
C SER A 212 18.39 -0.25 9.87
N ARG A 213 18.00 0.07 11.10
CA ARG A 213 18.39 1.29 11.81
C ARG A 213 19.91 1.46 11.92
N HIS A 214 20.63 0.40 12.29
CA HIS A 214 22.09 0.45 12.40
C HIS A 214 22.76 0.66 11.04
N ILE A 215 22.22 0.08 9.97
CA ILE A 215 22.71 0.32 8.59
C ILE A 215 22.41 1.74 8.15
N SER A 216 21.20 2.26 8.38
CA SER A 216 20.86 3.63 8.01
C SER A 216 21.71 4.66 8.76
N GLU A 217 22.05 4.39 10.01
CA GLU A 217 22.87 5.26 10.87
C GLU A 217 24.38 5.05 10.67
N GLY A 218 24.80 4.10 9.81
CA GLY A 218 26.23 3.75 9.65
C GLY A 218 26.87 3.12 10.89
N SER A 219 26.05 2.63 11.83
CA SER A 219 26.46 2.00 13.09
C SER A 219 26.79 0.52 12.91
N TYR A 220 27.74 0.21 12.03
CA TYR A 220 28.26 -1.13 11.79
C TYR A 220 29.74 -1.08 11.39
N HIS A 221 30.42 -2.22 11.48
CA HIS A 221 31.76 -2.43 10.93
C HIS A 221 31.75 -3.56 9.92
N LEU A 222 32.65 -3.45 8.94
CA LEU A 222 33.00 -4.53 8.04
C LEU A 222 34.29 -5.19 8.57
N LEU A 223 34.31 -6.52 8.55
CA LEU A 223 35.42 -7.35 9.00
C LEU A 223 35.84 -8.26 7.86
N TYR A 224 37.13 -8.46 7.62
CA TYR A 224 37.55 -9.47 6.64
C TYR A 224 37.28 -10.87 7.21
N SER A 225 36.53 -11.72 6.48
CA SER A 225 36.18 -13.07 6.96
C SER A 225 37.43 -13.95 7.18
N ALA A 226 38.48 -13.77 6.36
CA ALA A 226 39.69 -14.60 6.40
C ALA A 226 40.51 -14.45 7.70
N ASN A 227 40.53 -13.26 8.30
CA ASN A 227 41.42 -12.94 9.42
C ASN A 227 40.69 -12.27 10.60
N GLY A 228 39.41 -11.92 10.44
CA GLY A 228 38.59 -11.27 11.44
C GLY A 228 39.07 -9.87 11.85
N PHE A 229 39.99 -9.26 11.09
CA PHE A 229 40.50 -7.92 11.37
C PHE A 229 39.46 -6.86 11.01
N LEU A 230 39.42 -5.82 11.86
CA LEU A 230 38.58 -4.64 11.68
C LEU A 230 39.08 -3.85 10.48
N SER A 231 38.26 -3.67 9.46
CA SER A 231 38.60 -2.81 8.34
C SER A 231 38.24 -1.36 8.71
N TRP A 232 39.24 -0.51 8.92
CA TRP A 232 38.98 0.92 8.97
C TRP A 232 38.58 1.41 7.57
N PRO A 233 37.71 2.44 7.43
CA PRO A 233 37.26 2.92 6.12
C PRO A 233 38.41 3.20 5.12
N SER A 234 39.53 3.73 5.61
CA SER A 234 40.74 3.98 4.81
C SER A 234 41.49 2.73 4.37
N GLN A 235 41.35 1.60 5.08
CA GLN A 235 41.97 0.33 4.73
C GLN A 235 41.14 -0.45 3.72
N VAL A 236 39.81 -0.35 3.81
CA VAL A 236 38.89 -0.98 2.86
C VAL A 236 39.20 -0.53 1.43
N ASP A 237 39.39 0.77 1.22
CA ASP A 237 39.66 1.34 -0.11
C ASP A 237 40.96 0.80 -0.75
N ALA A 238 41.96 0.41 0.06
CA ALA A 238 43.24 -0.09 -0.42
C ALA A 238 43.28 -1.62 -0.61
N ASP A 239 42.51 -2.35 0.18
CA ASP A 239 42.65 -3.80 0.32
C ASP A 239 41.52 -4.63 -0.32
N LEU A 240 40.51 -3.98 -0.91
CA LEU A 240 39.44 -4.68 -1.63
C LEU A 240 39.97 -5.33 -2.91
N ARG A 241 40.12 -6.66 -2.85
CA ARG A 241 40.44 -7.50 -4.02
C ARG A 241 39.24 -8.33 -4.42
N PRO A 242 39.13 -8.73 -5.68
CA PRO A 242 38.12 -9.69 -6.04
C PRO A 242 38.23 -10.98 -5.22
N GLY A 243 37.07 -11.58 -4.92
CA GLY A 243 36.95 -12.72 -4.01
C GLY A 243 36.93 -12.35 -2.52
N THR A 244 37.22 -11.09 -2.15
CA THR A 244 37.18 -10.65 -0.76
C THR A 244 35.79 -10.85 -0.17
N THR A 245 35.73 -11.44 1.03
CA THR A 245 34.49 -11.54 1.81
C THR A 245 34.59 -10.67 3.06
N LEU A 246 33.69 -9.69 3.16
CA LEU A 246 33.52 -8.81 4.30
C LEU A 246 32.30 -9.23 5.13
N GLU A 247 32.48 -9.49 6.41
CA GLU A 247 31.41 -9.76 7.37
C GLU A 247 30.99 -8.47 8.05
N MET A 248 29.70 -8.14 7.94
CA MET A 248 29.11 -6.98 8.59
C MET A 248 28.71 -7.30 10.02
N SER A 249 29.22 -6.52 10.96
CA SER A 249 28.93 -6.61 12.38
C SER A 249 28.29 -5.32 12.88
N MET A 250 27.11 -5.42 13.50
CA MET A 250 26.41 -4.25 14.04
C MET A 250 27.08 -3.72 15.31
N LEU A 251 27.19 -2.40 15.40
CA LEU A 251 27.65 -1.73 16.62
C LEU A 251 26.49 -1.59 17.59
N LEU A 252 26.58 -2.31 18.71
CA LEU A 252 25.65 -2.15 19.83
C LEU A 252 26.29 -1.24 20.87
N ARG A 253 25.69 -0.07 21.11
CA ARG A 253 26.13 0.83 22.17
C ARG A 253 25.71 0.24 23.51
N GLU A 254 26.69 -0.10 24.35
CA GLU A 254 26.42 -0.54 25.72
C GLU A 254 25.79 0.63 26.49
N ARG A 255 24.55 0.48 26.94
CA ARG A 255 23.96 1.39 27.93
C ARG A 255 24.52 0.97 29.28
N ALA A 256 25.15 1.89 30.01
CA ALA A 256 25.79 1.65 31.30
C ALA A 256 24.91 0.93 32.35
N ASN A 257 23.59 0.90 32.16
CA ASN A 257 22.62 0.30 33.08
C ASN A 257 22.04 -1.05 32.60
N PHE A 258 22.57 -1.66 31.53
CA PHE A 258 22.04 -2.90 30.91
C PHE A 258 22.87 -4.17 31.28
N LEU A 259 23.58 -4.16 32.41
CA LEU A 259 24.53 -5.21 32.78
C LEU A 259 23.91 -6.59 33.09
N GLU A 260 22.59 -6.70 33.26
CA GLU A 260 21.97 -7.96 33.70
C GLU A 260 21.02 -8.62 32.69
N GLN A 261 20.49 -7.91 31.69
CA GLN A 261 19.49 -8.49 30.79
C GLN A 261 20.02 -8.72 29.37
N ARG A 262 20.30 -10.01 29.12
CA ARG A 262 20.50 -10.70 27.83
C ARG A 262 21.92 -10.67 27.26
N ARG A 263 22.78 -11.49 27.87
CA ARG A 263 24.03 -12.05 27.31
C ARG A 263 23.79 -13.06 26.17
N THR A 264 22.71 -12.91 25.42
CA THR A 264 22.25 -13.92 24.45
C THR A 264 22.54 -13.43 23.04
N CYS A 265 23.38 -14.15 22.29
CA CYS A 265 23.65 -13.84 20.90
C CYS A 265 22.33 -13.83 20.08
N PRO A 266 22.01 -12.77 19.31
CA PRO A 266 20.75 -12.72 18.57
C PRO A 266 20.66 -13.78 17.47
N ARG A 267 21.81 -14.19 16.91
CA ARG A 267 21.93 -15.16 15.80
C ARG A 267 21.78 -16.61 16.24
N CYS A 268 22.52 -17.05 17.26
CA CYS A 268 22.51 -18.46 17.67
C CYS A 268 21.81 -18.72 19.02
N LYS A 269 21.29 -17.67 19.67
CA LYS A 269 20.68 -17.72 21.01
C LYS A 269 21.56 -18.30 22.12
N GLN A 270 22.86 -18.49 21.88
CA GLN A 270 23.77 -18.98 22.90
C GLN A 270 24.16 -17.87 23.87
N ASN A 271 24.25 -18.24 25.15
CA ASN A 271 24.65 -17.39 26.25
C ASN A 271 26.14 -17.62 26.49
N LYS A 272 27.02 -16.76 25.94
CA LYS A 272 28.47 -16.88 26.17
C LYS A 272 28.88 -15.91 27.28
N SER A 273 29.20 -16.45 28.45
CA SER A 273 29.73 -15.71 29.59
C SER A 273 31.19 -15.23 29.39
N ASP A 274 31.93 -15.85 28.46
CA ASP A 274 33.40 -15.76 28.43
C ASP A 274 33.97 -14.98 27.23
N VAL A 275 33.20 -14.05 26.66
CA VAL A 275 33.77 -13.14 25.65
C VAL A 275 34.61 -12.09 26.38
N ALA A 276 35.93 -12.29 26.38
CA ALA A 276 36.89 -11.30 26.87
C ALA A 276 36.65 -9.96 26.17
N ALA A 277 36.24 -8.95 26.95
CA ALA A 277 36.08 -7.60 26.46
C ALA A 277 37.47 -6.98 26.28
N GLN A 278 38.05 -7.08 25.08
CA GLN A 278 39.17 -6.22 24.74
C GLN A 278 38.62 -4.81 24.53
N VAL A 279 39.01 -3.89 25.43
CA VAL A 279 38.80 -2.43 25.30
C VAL A 279 37.31 -2.02 25.15
N GLY A 280 36.42 -2.57 25.99
CA GLY A 280 35.01 -2.14 26.05
C GLY A 280 34.12 -2.62 24.89
N TRP A 281 34.62 -3.45 23.99
CA TRP A 281 33.85 -4.04 22.89
C TRP A 281 33.70 -5.54 23.07
N ARG A 282 32.51 -6.10 22.80
CA ARG A 282 32.26 -7.54 22.82
C ARG A 282 32.01 -8.07 21.41
N LYS A 283 32.90 -8.95 20.94
CA LYS A 283 32.72 -9.68 19.67
C LYS A 283 31.91 -10.94 19.91
N TRP A 284 30.73 -11.04 19.29
CA TRP A 284 29.97 -12.28 19.26
C TRP A 284 30.46 -13.14 18.09
N SER A 285 31.51 -13.94 18.29
CA SER A 285 31.90 -14.94 17.28
C SER A 285 31.04 -16.20 17.44
N SER A 286 30.21 -16.51 16.45
CA SER A 286 29.73 -17.88 16.30
C SER A 286 30.93 -18.76 15.97
N PRO A 287 30.98 -20.03 16.43
CA PRO A 287 31.94 -20.97 15.87
C PRO A 287 31.72 -21.02 14.34
N THR A 288 32.77 -20.69 13.59
CA THR A 288 32.73 -20.56 12.13
C THR A 288 32.33 -21.89 11.49
N ILE A 289 31.61 -21.84 10.37
CA ILE A 289 31.23 -22.97 9.48
C ILE A 289 32.46 -23.60 8.78
N VAL A 290 33.64 -23.55 9.40
CA VAL A 290 34.88 -24.19 8.89
C VAL A 290 35.03 -25.63 9.41
N SER A 291 34.20 -26.07 10.36
CA SER A 291 34.33 -27.42 10.96
C SER A 291 33.61 -28.56 10.21
N LEU A 292 32.93 -28.30 9.09
CA LEU A 292 32.26 -29.35 8.31
C LEU A 292 33.12 -29.98 7.21
N LYS A 293 34.32 -29.45 6.92
CA LYS A 293 35.29 -30.09 6.01
C LYS A 293 36.31 -31.01 6.70
N ALA A 294 36.40 -30.99 8.02
CA ALA A 294 37.29 -31.89 8.77
C ALA A 294 36.67 -33.26 9.10
N ALA A 295 35.36 -33.46 8.85
CA ALA A 295 34.65 -34.71 9.13
C ALA A 295 34.48 -35.64 7.90
N GLN A 296 35.07 -35.31 6.74
CA GLN A 296 35.04 -36.15 5.52
C GLN A 296 36.42 -36.66 5.08
N GLY A 297 37.46 -36.48 5.89
CA GLY A 297 38.77 -37.09 5.68
C GLY A 297 38.95 -38.32 6.57
N GLN A 298 38.35 -39.45 6.19
CA GLN A 298 38.74 -40.76 6.71
C GLN A 298 38.85 -41.77 5.55
N ASP A 299 40.10 -42.09 5.26
CA ASP A 299 40.64 -43.36 4.78
C ASP A 299 39.78 -44.27 3.90
N ILE A 300 40.17 -44.37 2.62
CA ILE A 300 40.24 -45.66 1.94
C ILE A 300 41.64 -45.80 1.35
N SER A 301 42.53 -46.40 2.14
CA SER A 301 43.65 -47.18 1.63
C SER A 301 43.29 -48.65 1.85
N HIS A 302 43.25 -49.44 0.78
CA HIS A 302 43.83 -50.79 0.67
C HIS A 302 43.38 -51.48 -0.62
N SER A 303 44.40 -52.05 -1.28
CA SER A 303 44.39 -53.09 -2.34
C SER A 303 44.23 -52.64 -3.79
#